data_AF-A0A6I2JIF0-F1
#
_entry.id   AF-A0A6I2JIF0-F1
#
_cell.length_a   1.000
_cell.length_b   1.000
_cell.length_c   1.000
_cell.angle_alpha   90.00
_cell.angle_beta   90.00
_cell.angle_gamma   90.00
#
_symmetry.space_group_name_H-M   'P 1'
#
loop_
_entity.id
_entity.type
_entity.pdbx_description
1 polymer ?
#
loop_
_entity_poly.entity_id
_entity_poly.type
_entity_poly.pdbx_seq_one_letter_code
_entity_poly.pdbx_strand_id
1 'polypeptide(L)'
;MKTVIASVLALTLLTPAISFAHPGGWGPGPGPHWGGGPHWGGPGPLRFLPEAATAVLLGGLTYYMLNGNYYQRQGDTYVVVQPPEAPPGGGMRVLDFNGKRYYVQEGHYYQREIGGDYIEVPRPYGL
;
A
#
# COMPACT_ATOMS: atom_id res chain seq x y z
N MET A 1 -29.00 49.32 20.94
CA MET A 1 -27.83 49.55 20.06
C MET A 1 -27.00 48.28 20.08
N LYS A 2 -26.56 47.80 18.90
CA LYS A 2 -25.84 46.53 18.71
C LYS A 2 -24.36 46.70 19.04
N THR A 3 -23.76 45.71 19.69
CA THR A 3 -22.38 45.28 19.39
C THR A 3 -22.25 43.80 19.71
N VAL A 4 -22.30 42.98 18.66
CA VAL A 4 -21.88 41.57 18.66
C VAL A 4 -20.36 41.59 18.73
N ILE A 5 -19.77 41.06 19.80
CA ILE A 5 -18.31 40.91 19.86
C ILE A 5 -17.94 39.64 19.11
N ALA A 6 -17.20 39.87 18.04
CA ALA A 6 -16.88 38.96 16.97
C ALA A 6 -16.02 37.78 17.44
N SER A 7 -16.45 36.61 17.01
CA SER A 7 -15.69 35.39 16.88
C SER A 7 -14.36 35.64 16.15
N VAL A 8 -13.23 35.50 16.84
CA VAL A 8 -11.92 35.30 16.21
C VAL A 8 -11.16 34.25 17.00
N LEU A 9 -11.58 32.99 16.88
CA LEU A 9 -10.65 31.86 17.07
C LEU A 9 -10.30 31.36 15.66
N ALA A 10 -9.33 32.04 15.07
CA ALA A 10 -8.81 31.78 13.75
C ALA A 10 -8.23 30.36 13.67
N LEU A 11 -8.95 29.46 13.00
CA LEU A 11 -8.51 28.69 11.83
C LEU A 11 -7.02 28.24 11.77
N THR A 12 -6.50 27.50 12.77
CA THR A 12 -5.12 26.93 12.69
C THR A 12 -5.03 25.41 12.51
N LEU A 13 -6.14 24.69 12.28
CA LEU A 13 -6.12 23.21 12.25
C LEU A 13 -6.13 22.58 10.85
N LEU A 14 -5.89 23.34 9.77
CA LEU A 14 -5.83 22.81 8.40
C LEU A 14 -4.40 22.86 7.85
N THR A 15 -3.48 22.14 8.48
CA THR A 15 -2.26 21.70 7.81
C THR A 15 -2.30 20.17 7.73
N PRO A 16 -2.64 19.57 6.57
CA PRO A 16 -2.24 18.19 6.36
C PRO A 16 -0.72 18.17 6.36
N ALA A 17 -0.13 17.59 7.39
CA ALA A 17 1.26 17.17 7.33
C ALA A 17 1.32 16.06 6.28
N ILE A 18 1.68 16.43 5.04
CA ILE A 18 1.98 15.46 4.01
C ILE A 18 3.32 14.81 4.43
N SER A 19 3.24 13.80 5.27
CA SER A 19 4.38 12.97 5.63
C SER A 19 4.62 12.01 4.47
N PHE A 20 5.48 12.41 3.54
CA PHE A 20 6.09 11.46 2.64
C PHE A 20 7.18 10.71 3.40
N ALA A 21 6.94 9.42 3.69
CA ALA A 21 8.03 8.53 4.04
C ALA A 21 8.80 8.22 2.75
N HIS A 22 9.82 9.02 2.46
CA HIS A 22 10.81 8.71 1.44
C HIS A 22 11.58 7.46 1.92
N PRO A 23 11.71 6.40 1.12
CA PRO A 23 12.70 5.36 1.41
C PRO A 23 14.07 6.05 1.49
N GLY A 24 14.73 5.94 2.64
CA GLY A 24 15.93 6.70 2.97
C GLY A 24 17.02 6.58 1.91
N GLY A 25 17.55 7.72 1.49
CA GLY A 25 18.74 7.80 0.66
C GLY A 25 20.00 7.56 1.50
N TRP A 26 20.85 6.64 1.04
CA TRP A 26 22.23 6.51 1.49
C TRP A 26 23.17 6.63 0.29
N GLY A 27 24.03 7.66 0.30
CA GLY A 27 25.33 7.65 -0.38
C GLY A 27 25.46 8.48 -1.68
N PRO A 28 26.57 9.24 -1.85
CA PRO A 28 26.88 9.93 -3.10
C PRO A 28 27.63 8.97 -4.05
N GLY A 29 27.02 8.65 -5.20
CA GLY A 29 27.61 7.82 -6.25
C GLY A 29 27.41 8.47 -7.62
N PRO A 30 28.42 8.49 -8.51
CA PRO A 30 28.33 9.18 -9.78
C PRO A 30 27.67 8.32 -10.87
N GLY A 31 26.66 8.87 -11.54
CA GLY A 31 26.30 8.53 -12.91
C GLY A 31 25.10 7.58 -13.13
N PRO A 32 24.39 7.70 -14.27
CA PRO A 32 23.08 7.09 -14.48
C PRO A 32 23.19 5.66 -15.00
N HIS A 33 22.88 4.67 -14.17
CA HIS A 33 22.72 3.28 -14.59
C HIS A 33 21.24 2.86 -14.50
N TRP A 34 20.56 2.86 -15.64
CA TRP A 34 19.30 2.13 -15.81
C TRP A 34 19.65 0.63 -15.89
N GLY A 35 19.68 -0.08 -14.77
CA GLY A 35 19.85 -1.52 -14.79
C GLY A 35 20.18 -2.13 -13.44
N GLY A 36 19.40 -3.14 -13.04
CA GLY A 36 19.82 -4.12 -12.04
C GLY A 36 19.01 -4.22 -10.75
N GLY A 37 17.70 -3.93 -10.75
CA GLY A 37 16.83 -4.56 -9.75
C GLY A 37 16.75 -6.07 -10.05
N PRO A 38 16.60 -6.96 -9.04
CA PRO A 38 16.45 -8.39 -9.29
C PRO A 38 15.35 -8.60 -10.32
N HIS A 39 15.73 -9.16 -11.46
CA HIS A 39 14.88 -9.71 -12.50
C HIS A 39 13.89 -10.74 -11.95
N TRP A 40 12.85 -10.26 -11.26
CA TRP A 40 11.58 -10.96 -11.14
C TRP A 40 11.05 -11.02 -12.57
N GLY A 41 11.12 -12.19 -13.20
CA GLY A 41 10.91 -12.43 -14.64
C GLY A 41 9.49 -12.17 -15.14
N GLY A 42 8.92 -11.03 -14.78
CA GLY A 42 7.64 -10.53 -15.24
C GLY A 42 7.80 -9.56 -16.42
N PRO A 43 6.67 -9.09 -16.96
CA PRO A 43 6.65 -8.09 -18.02
C PRO A 43 7.44 -6.83 -17.63
N GLY A 44 8.03 -6.16 -18.62
CA GLY A 44 8.61 -4.84 -18.41
C GLY A 44 7.58 -3.81 -17.93
N PRO A 45 8.01 -2.58 -17.56
CA PRO A 45 7.11 -1.55 -17.06
C PRO A 45 5.91 -1.30 -17.97
N LEU A 46 4.71 -1.29 -17.39
CA LEU A 46 3.45 -1.08 -18.11
C LEU A 46 3.00 0.37 -17.98
N ARG A 47 2.52 0.99 -19.07
CA ARG A 47 1.93 2.34 -19.00
C ARG A 47 0.51 2.34 -18.43
N PHE A 48 -0.20 1.24 -18.61
CA PHE A 48 -1.54 1.04 -18.09
C PHE A 48 -1.67 -0.40 -17.60
N LEU A 49 -2.47 -0.60 -16.56
CA LEU A 49 -2.84 -1.94 -16.11
C LEU A 49 -4.18 -2.33 -16.76
N PRO A 50 -4.33 -3.59 -17.19
CA PRO A 50 -5.63 -4.12 -17.59
C PRO A 50 -6.65 -4.01 -16.46
N GLU A 51 -7.94 -3.99 -16.81
CA GLU A 51 -9.05 -3.99 -15.84
C GLU A 51 -9.02 -5.19 -14.88
N ALA A 52 -8.46 -6.31 -15.32
CA ALA A 52 -8.26 -7.50 -14.48
C ALA A 52 -7.25 -7.29 -13.33
N ALA A 53 -6.48 -6.19 -13.32
CA ALA A 53 -5.56 -5.90 -12.25
C ALA A 53 -6.31 -5.43 -10.99
N THR A 54 -6.03 -6.09 -9.87
CA THR A 54 -6.73 -5.87 -8.62
C THR A 54 -5.92 -4.97 -7.69
N ALA A 55 -6.47 -3.83 -7.29
CA ALA A 55 -5.85 -2.97 -6.30
C ALA A 55 -5.98 -3.58 -4.89
N VAL A 56 -4.84 -3.69 -4.18
CA VAL A 56 -4.77 -4.16 -2.80
C VAL A 56 -3.89 -3.21 -1.98
N LEU A 57 -4.22 -3.01 -0.70
CA LEU A 57 -3.31 -2.31 0.21
C LEU A 57 -2.69 -3.35 1.14
N LEU A 58 -1.37 -3.48 1.05
CA LEU A 58 -0.58 -4.40 1.86
C LEU A 58 0.38 -3.58 2.72
N GLY A 59 0.26 -3.71 4.04
CA GLY A 59 1.12 -2.96 4.97
C GLY A 59 1.05 -1.44 4.80
N GLY A 60 -0.09 -0.92 4.33
CA GLY A 60 -0.32 0.51 4.09
C GLY A 60 0.15 1.04 2.73
N LEU A 61 0.74 0.19 1.87
CA LEU A 61 1.15 0.55 0.51
C LEU A 61 0.19 -0.03 -0.52
N THR A 62 -0.09 0.74 -1.57
CA THR A 62 -0.93 0.29 -2.70
C THR A 62 -0.11 -0.57 -3.65
N TYR A 63 -0.63 -1.75 -3.93
CA TYR A 63 -0.15 -2.66 -4.97
C TYR A 63 -1.28 -3.02 -5.91
N TYR A 64 -0.91 -3.47 -7.11
CA TYR A 64 -1.83 -4.00 -8.09
C TYR A 64 -1.44 -5.43 -8.41
N MET A 65 -2.34 -6.37 -8.14
CA MET A 65 -2.13 -7.78 -8.42
C MET A 65 -2.66 -8.13 -9.81
N LEU A 66 -1.83 -8.76 -10.63
CA LEU A 66 -2.23 -9.26 -11.94
C LEU A 66 -1.43 -10.52 -12.28
N ASN A 67 -2.14 -11.62 -12.54
CA ASN A 67 -1.54 -12.93 -12.86
C ASN A 67 -0.47 -13.37 -11.83
N GLY A 68 -0.73 -13.15 -10.54
CA GLY A 68 0.20 -13.50 -9.45
C GLY A 68 1.40 -12.56 -9.28
N ASN A 69 1.57 -11.57 -10.17
CA ASN A 69 2.60 -10.54 -10.03
C ASN A 69 2.06 -9.32 -9.28
N TYR A 70 2.92 -8.69 -8.49
CA TYR A 70 2.63 -7.43 -7.82
C TYR A 70 3.25 -6.29 -8.62
N TYR A 71 2.44 -5.29 -8.92
CA TYR A 71 2.86 -4.06 -9.57
C TYR A 71 2.73 -2.90 -8.61
N GLN A 72 3.66 -1.95 -8.71
CA GLN A 72 3.59 -0.68 -8.02
C GLN A 72 3.68 0.46 -9.03
N ARG A 73 2.87 1.51 -8.83
CA ARG A 73 2.93 2.71 -9.66
C ARG A 73 4.19 3.50 -9.33
N GLN A 74 5.04 3.72 -10.33
CA GLN A 74 6.24 4.53 -10.26
C GLN A 74 6.18 5.58 -11.39
N GLY A 75 5.92 6.83 -11.03
CA GLY A 75 5.60 7.88 -11.99
C GLY A 75 4.39 7.51 -12.83
N ASP A 76 4.58 7.46 -14.16
CA ASP A 76 3.53 7.14 -15.14
C ASP A 76 3.54 5.68 -15.60
N THR A 77 4.26 4.81 -14.88
CA THR A 77 4.36 3.39 -15.20
C THR A 77 4.07 2.51 -13.99
N TYR A 78 3.76 1.24 -14.26
CA TYR A 78 3.57 0.18 -13.30
C TYR A 78 4.71 -0.82 -13.47
N VAL A 79 5.48 -1.03 -12.41
CA VAL A 79 6.66 -1.90 -12.43
C VAL A 79 6.39 -3.12 -11.58
N VAL A 80 6.81 -4.29 -12.04
CA VAL A 80 6.77 -5.53 -11.26
C VAL A 80 7.71 -5.38 -10.06
N VAL A 81 7.20 -5.65 -8.87
CA VAL A 81 7.95 -5.59 -7.62
C VAL A 81 7.88 -6.93 -6.90
N GLN A 82 8.82 -7.14 -5.98
CA GLN A 82 8.74 -8.24 -5.03
C GLN A 82 7.41 -8.13 -4.26
N PRO A 83 6.66 -9.23 -4.06
CA PRO A 83 5.59 -9.24 -3.08
C PRO A 83 6.15 -8.79 -1.72
N PRO A 84 5.37 -8.06 -0.90
CA PRO A 84 5.85 -7.66 0.42
C PRO A 84 6.24 -8.89 1.24
N GLU A 85 7.25 -8.76 2.09
CA GLU A 85 7.68 -9.83 3.00
C GLU A 85 6.69 -9.99 4.16
N ALA A 86 6.57 -11.22 4.68
CA ALA A 86 5.76 -11.45 5.86
C ALA A 86 6.34 -10.68 7.05
N PRO A 87 5.50 -10.19 7.97
CA PRO A 87 5.99 -9.61 9.21
C PRO A 87 6.95 -10.58 9.93
N PRO A 88 8.06 -10.07 10.50
CA PRO A 88 9.01 -10.90 11.24
C PRO A 88 8.32 -11.63 12.40
N GLY A 89 8.78 -12.85 12.69
CA GLY A 89 8.19 -13.69 13.74
C GLY A 89 6.85 -14.33 13.39
N GLY A 90 6.48 -14.37 12.09
CA GLY A 90 5.24 -15.00 11.64
C GLY A 90 4.00 -14.16 11.94
N GLY A 91 4.15 -12.86 12.18
CA GLY A 91 3.00 -11.98 12.43
C GLY A 91 2.05 -11.89 11.23
N MET A 92 0.80 -11.54 11.50
CA MET A 92 -0.20 -11.36 10.44
C MET A 92 0.00 -10.02 9.71
N ARG A 93 -0.02 -10.05 8.38
CA ARG A 93 0.01 -8.86 7.54
C ARG A 93 -1.39 -8.30 7.35
N VAL A 94 -1.56 -6.98 7.47
CA VAL A 94 -2.80 -6.31 7.09
C VAL A 94 -2.94 -6.25 5.57
N LEU A 95 -4.09 -6.69 5.06
CA LEU A 95 -4.55 -6.59 3.68
C LEU A 95 -5.90 -5.87 3.66
N ASP A 96 -5.96 -4.68 3.08
CA ASP A 96 -7.23 -4.04 2.76
C ASP A 96 -7.58 -4.32 1.29
N PHE A 97 -8.73 -4.96 1.08
CA PHE A 97 -9.21 -5.41 -0.23
C PHE A 97 -10.72 -5.24 -0.34
N ASN A 98 -11.19 -4.62 -1.44
CA ASN A 98 -12.61 -4.34 -1.67
C ASN A 98 -13.32 -3.67 -0.48
N GLY A 99 -12.62 -2.74 0.19
CA GLY A 99 -13.14 -2.03 1.36
C GLY A 99 -13.22 -2.85 2.65
N LYS A 100 -12.73 -4.10 2.66
CA LYS A 100 -12.66 -4.95 3.84
C LYS A 100 -11.21 -5.16 4.28
N ARG A 101 -10.99 -5.22 5.58
CA ARG A 101 -9.70 -5.55 6.18
C ARG A 101 -9.59 -7.04 6.45
N TYR A 102 -8.48 -7.61 6.00
CA TYR A 102 -8.06 -8.98 6.25
C TYR A 102 -6.69 -8.97 6.92
N TYR A 103 -6.38 -10.06 7.60
CA TYR A 103 -5.10 -10.34 8.20
C TYR A 103 -4.59 -11.62 7.58
N VAL A 104 -3.37 -11.61 7.01
CA VAL A 104 -2.84 -12.70 6.20
C VAL A 104 -1.61 -13.27 6.87
N GLN A 105 -1.59 -14.59 7.06
CA GLN A 105 -0.46 -15.32 7.61
C GLN A 105 -0.33 -16.65 6.88
N GLU A 106 0.85 -16.93 6.33
CA GLU A 106 1.16 -18.22 5.66
C GLU A 106 0.14 -18.63 4.58
N GLY A 107 -0.50 -17.66 3.91
CA GLY A 107 -1.51 -17.90 2.89
C GLY A 107 -2.94 -18.08 3.42
N HIS A 108 -3.14 -18.12 4.73
CA HIS A 108 -4.43 -18.09 5.39
C HIS A 108 -4.91 -16.66 5.59
N TYR A 109 -6.23 -16.47 5.56
CA TYR A 109 -6.87 -15.16 5.65
C TYR A 109 -7.75 -15.13 6.89
N TYR A 110 -7.67 -14.04 7.65
CA TYR A 110 -8.41 -13.86 8.88
C TYR A 110 -9.16 -12.54 8.88
N GLN A 111 -10.31 -12.50 9.55
CA GLN A 111 -11.00 -11.27 9.91
C GLN A 111 -11.00 -11.11 11.42
N ARG A 112 -10.84 -9.86 11.88
CA ARG A 112 -10.86 -9.54 13.30
C ARG A 112 -12.27 -9.16 13.72
N GLU A 113 -12.82 -9.88 14.69
CA GLU A 113 -14.11 -9.56 15.29
C GLU A 113 -14.02 -8.35 16.24
N ILE A 114 -15.19 -7.82 16.64
CA ILE A 114 -15.29 -6.70 17.58
C ILE A 114 -14.62 -7.05 18.92
N GLY A 115 -14.74 -8.31 19.36
CA GLY A 115 -14.08 -8.81 20.58
C GLY A 115 -12.56 -8.88 20.50
N GLY A 116 -11.99 -8.76 19.28
CA GLY A 116 -10.56 -8.80 19.03
C GLY A 116 -10.03 -10.15 18.55
N ASP A 117 -10.86 -11.19 18.56
CA ASP A 117 -10.55 -12.52 18.06
C ASP A 117 -10.38 -12.52 16.54
N TYR A 118 -9.56 -13.44 16.03
CA TYR A 118 -9.30 -13.63 14.61
C TYR A 118 -9.97 -14.91 14.14
N ILE A 119 -10.85 -14.79 13.15
CA ILE A 119 -11.52 -15.93 12.54
C ILE A 119 -10.96 -16.17 11.16
N GLU A 120 -10.53 -17.40 10.88
CA GLU A 120 -10.10 -17.80 9.56
C GLU A 120 -11.28 -17.78 8.59
N VAL A 121 -11.05 -17.17 7.43
CA VAL A 121 -12.01 -17.06 6.34
C VAL A 121 -11.40 -17.60 5.06
N PRO A 122 -12.22 -18.03 4.09
CA PRO A 122 -11.72 -18.37 2.76
C PRO A 122 -10.98 -17.20 2.12
N ARG A 123 -10.03 -17.52 1.23
CA ARG A 123 -9.39 -16.52 0.36
C ARG A 123 -10.46 -15.65 -0.31
N PRO A 124 -10.41 -14.32 -0.16
CA PRO A 124 -11.35 -13.43 -0.82
C PRO A 124 -11.37 -13.63 -2.34
N TYR A 125 -12.57 -13.65 -2.92
CA TYR A 125 -12.73 -13.75 -4.36
C TYR A 125 -12.02 -12.59 -5.08
N GLY A 126 -11.21 -12.90 -6.08
CA GLY A 126 -10.47 -11.92 -6.90
C GLY A 126 -9.00 -11.74 -6.52
N LEU A 127 -8.51 -12.41 -5.48
CA LEU A 127 -7.08 -12.48 -5.15
C LEU A 127 -6.39 -13.66 -5.86
#